data_AF-G4TDZ4-F1
#
_entry.id   AF-G4TDZ4-F1
#
_cell.length_a   1.000
_cell.length_b   1.000
_cell.length_c   1.000
_cell.angle_alpha   90.00
_cell.angle_beta   90.00
_cell.angle_gamma   90.00
#
_symmetry.space_group_name_H-M   'P 1'
#
loop_
_entity.id
_entity.type
_entity.pdbx_description
1 polymer ?
#
loop_
_entity_poly.entity_id
_entity_poly.type
_entity_poly.pdbx_seq_one_letter_code
_entity_poly.pdbx_strand_id
1 'polypeptide(L)'
;MPFGEIVIGAPGAGKSTYAYGKYQLFTALSRPIAIVNLDPANESLPYPCTISISSLVTLQDVMNEFGLGPNGAMLYCMEYLEANIDWLLEELAKLDNETWVVFDLPGQVELSTNHESLKKVIKALSKNDLFRLAAVNLCDAHYVTDAAKYISVLLLSLRTMLQLELPHINVLSKIDLLSQFGELDFNLDYYTEVQNLAYLEDLLPQGTKFAALNMRIAELIQDFPYVGFETLAVEDRDSMLRLMRLVDRATGCIFVPQSEPSPEPSSESTPSTRRPNIYSLFTSAAGSIPGGAGNVRDVQERWLDAKDEWDAHELEQRQREVRILQRPQ
;
A
#
# COMPACT_ATOMS: atom_id res chain seq x y z
N MET A 1 -17.47 -11.45 -6.64
CA MET A 1 -17.14 -10.07 -6.29
C MET A 1 -15.63 -9.97 -6.29
N PRO A 2 -15.03 -9.24 -7.25
CA PRO A 2 -13.59 -8.98 -7.26
C PRO A 2 -13.17 -8.10 -6.07
N PHE A 3 -11.91 -8.22 -5.71
CA PHE A 3 -11.27 -7.46 -4.64
C PHE A 3 -10.18 -6.57 -5.23
N GLY A 4 -9.93 -5.45 -4.58
CA GLY A 4 -8.85 -4.58 -5.01
C GLY A 4 -8.40 -3.61 -3.94
N GLU A 5 -7.41 -2.83 -4.30
CA GLU A 5 -6.91 -1.76 -3.47
C GLU A 5 -6.65 -0.50 -4.28
N ILE A 6 -6.77 0.64 -3.62
CA ILE A 6 -6.46 1.93 -4.18
C ILE A 6 -5.19 2.43 -3.51
N VAL A 7 -4.13 2.58 -4.30
CA VAL A 7 -2.82 3.02 -3.83
C VAL A 7 -2.77 4.53 -3.93
N ILE A 8 -2.64 5.17 -2.76
CA ILE A 8 -2.58 6.63 -2.63
C ILE A 8 -1.33 7.03 -1.86
N GLY A 9 -1.01 8.32 -1.87
CA GLY A 9 0.14 8.87 -1.19
C GLY A 9 0.79 10.00 -1.96
N ALA A 10 1.57 10.81 -1.24
CA ALA A 10 2.24 11.99 -1.80
C ALA A 10 3.17 11.64 -2.98
N PRO A 11 3.57 12.64 -3.79
CA PRO A 11 4.56 12.42 -4.84
C PRO A 11 5.85 11.89 -4.23
N GLY A 12 6.44 10.86 -4.85
CA GLY A 12 7.65 10.24 -4.34
C GLY A 12 7.46 9.23 -3.20
N ALA A 13 6.25 9.04 -2.64
CA ALA A 13 6.02 8.06 -1.56
C ALA A 13 6.20 6.58 -1.99
N GLY A 14 6.38 6.30 -3.28
CA GLY A 14 6.65 4.95 -3.79
C GLY A 14 5.43 4.15 -4.27
N LYS A 15 4.32 4.82 -4.65
CA LYS A 15 3.08 4.18 -5.15
C LYS A 15 3.31 3.18 -6.28
N SER A 16 3.88 3.64 -7.39
CA SER A 16 4.16 2.77 -8.55
C SER A 16 5.19 1.69 -8.24
N THR A 17 6.15 1.95 -7.34
CA THR A 17 7.12 0.96 -6.86
C THR A 17 6.42 -0.13 -6.06
N TYR A 18 5.53 0.23 -5.14
CA TYR A 18 4.70 -0.71 -4.38
C TYR A 18 3.79 -1.54 -5.30
N ALA A 19 3.12 -0.89 -6.28
CA ALA A 19 2.30 -1.59 -7.25
C ALA A 19 3.10 -2.65 -8.03
N TYR A 20 4.32 -2.31 -8.45
CA TYR A 20 5.20 -3.26 -9.13
C TYR A 20 5.67 -4.39 -8.22
N GLY A 21 6.14 -4.08 -7.00
CA GLY A 21 6.54 -5.09 -6.02
C GLY A 21 5.39 -6.06 -5.70
N LYS A 22 4.15 -5.54 -5.64
CA LYS A 22 2.97 -6.36 -5.43
C LYS A 22 2.66 -7.25 -6.64
N TYR A 23 2.79 -6.74 -7.85
CA TYR A 23 2.67 -7.53 -9.07
C TYR A 23 3.66 -8.71 -9.09
N GLN A 24 4.93 -8.46 -8.76
CA GLN A 24 5.94 -9.51 -8.67
C GLN A 24 5.59 -10.55 -7.60
N LEU A 25 5.17 -10.11 -6.41
CA LEU A 25 4.80 -10.99 -5.32
C LEU A 25 3.57 -11.85 -5.66
N PHE A 26 2.53 -11.26 -6.22
CA PHE A 26 1.31 -11.99 -6.61
C PHE A 26 1.60 -13.00 -7.72
N THR A 27 2.42 -12.61 -8.70
CA THR A 27 2.89 -13.53 -9.75
C THR A 27 3.67 -14.71 -9.16
N ALA A 28 4.58 -14.46 -8.22
CA ALA A 28 5.33 -15.51 -7.54
C ALA A 28 4.44 -16.45 -6.70
N LEU A 29 3.32 -15.95 -6.17
CA LEU A 29 2.33 -16.72 -5.43
C LEU A 29 1.27 -17.38 -6.34
N SER A 30 1.39 -17.24 -7.66
CA SER A 30 0.35 -17.67 -8.62
C SER A 30 -1.04 -17.12 -8.29
N ARG A 31 -1.11 -15.91 -7.74
CA ARG A 31 -2.35 -15.18 -7.46
C ARG A 31 -2.60 -14.19 -8.61
N PRO A 32 -3.74 -14.27 -9.30
CA PRO A 32 -4.05 -13.35 -10.40
C PRO A 32 -4.08 -11.89 -9.93
N ILE A 33 -3.41 -11.01 -10.68
CA ILE A 33 -3.31 -9.58 -10.39
C ILE A 33 -3.38 -8.76 -11.68
N ALA A 34 -4.08 -7.63 -11.63
CA ALA A 34 -4.13 -6.62 -12.67
C ALA A 34 -3.82 -5.25 -12.06
N ILE A 35 -2.98 -4.46 -12.74
CA ILE A 35 -2.70 -3.08 -12.35
C ILE A 35 -3.46 -2.15 -13.28
N VAL A 36 -4.18 -1.21 -12.68
CA VAL A 36 -4.91 -0.13 -13.34
C VAL A 36 -4.20 1.17 -13.02
N ASN A 37 -3.52 1.75 -14.02
CA ASN A 37 -2.89 3.05 -13.88
C ASN A 37 -3.94 4.15 -14.09
N LEU A 38 -4.20 4.93 -13.05
CA LEU A 38 -5.02 6.13 -13.12
C LEU A 38 -4.20 7.41 -13.07
N ASP A 39 -2.86 7.35 -13.11
CA ASP A 39 -2.01 8.54 -13.24
C ASP A 39 -1.81 8.93 -14.73
N PRO A 40 -2.41 10.05 -15.21
CA PRO A 40 -2.28 10.50 -16.60
C PRO A 40 -0.94 11.17 -16.90
N ALA A 41 -0.09 11.42 -15.89
CA ALA A 41 1.24 12.00 -16.06
C ALA A 41 2.34 10.93 -16.23
N ASN A 42 2.02 9.66 -16.01
CA ASN A 42 3.02 8.60 -16.01
C ASN A 42 3.19 7.99 -17.41
N GLU A 43 4.20 8.46 -18.15
CA GLU A 43 4.46 8.05 -19.54
C GLU A 43 5.18 6.69 -19.63
N SER A 44 5.98 6.34 -18.62
CA SER A 44 6.78 5.10 -18.60
C SER A 44 6.50 4.31 -17.32
N LEU A 45 5.55 3.38 -17.43
CA LEU A 45 5.14 2.53 -16.31
C LEU A 45 6.21 1.44 -16.04
N PRO A 46 6.64 1.25 -14.78
CA PRO A 46 7.66 0.25 -14.43
C PRO A 46 7.10 -1.19 -14.38
N TYR A 47 5.81 -1.37 -14.62
CA TYR A 47 5.09 -2.63 -14.46
C TYR A 47 4.18 -2.94 -15.67
N PRO A 48 3.77 -4.21 -15.85
CA PRO A 48 2.75 -4.58 -16.82
C PRO A 48 1.39 -3.97 -16.43
N CYS A 49 0.98 -2.93 -17.15
CA CYS A 49 -0.27 -2.24 -16.92
C CYS A 49 -1.40 -2.88 -17.75
N THR A 50 -2.50 -3.26 -17.10
CA THR A 50 -3.64 -3.88 -17.77
C THR A 50 -4.59 -2.83 -18.35
N ILE A 51 -4.87 -1.77 -17.60
CA ILE A 51 -5.74 -0.67 -18.00
C ILE A 51 -5.03 0.63 -17.63
N SER A 52 -4.95 1.59 -18.55
CA SER A 52 -4.31 2.89 -18.28
C SER A 52 -5.24 4.02 -18.66
N ILE A 53 -5.39 5.01 -17.79
CA ILE A 53 -6.13 6.25 -18.10
C ILE A 53 -5.57 6.96 -19.33
N SER A 54 -4.30 6.75 -19.68
CA SER A 54 -3.66 7.36 -20.86
C SER A 54 -4.34 6.99 -22.19
N SER A 55 -5.12 5.90 -22.26
CA SER A 55 -5.93 5.60 -23.44
C SER A 55 -7.23 6.40 -23.53
N LEU A 56 -7.64 7.02 -22.42
CA LEU A 56 -8.81 7.90 -22.33
C LEU A 56 -8.40 9.38 -22.43
N VAL A 57 -7.42 9.80 -21.62
CA VAL A 57 -6.94 11.18 -21.53
C VAL A 57 -5.50 11.22 -21.03
N THR A 58 -4.67 12.08 -21.63
CA THR A 58 -3.29 12.31 -21.17
C THR A 58 -3.14 13.71 -20.59
N LEU A 59 -2.19 13.88 -19.66
CA LEU A 59 -1.93 15.20 -19.07
C LEU A 59 -1.48 16.22 -20.13
N GLN A 60 -0.63 15.81 -21.08
CA GLN A 60 -0.11 16.70 -22.12
C GLN A 60 -1.21 17.22 -23.05
N ASP A 61 -2.15 16.36 -23.47
CA ASP A 61 -3.24 16.76 -24.35
C ASP A 61 -4.11 17.83 -23.69
N VAL A 62 -4.45 17.64 -22.41
CA VAL A 62 -5.25 18.60 -21.64
C VAL A 62 -4.51 19.93 -21.44
N MET A 63 -3.21 19.90 -21.15
CA MET A 63 -2.40 21.10 -21.01
C MET A 63 -2.37 21.91 -22.33
N ASN A 64 -2.20 21.22 -23.46
CA ASN A 64 -2.13 21.84 -24.77
C ASN A 64 -3.49 22.40 -25.24
N GLU A 65 -4.58 21.66 -24.99
CA GLU A 65 -5.91 22.04 -25.44
C GLU A 65 -6.52 23.18 -24.61
N PHE A 66 -6.39 23.11 -23.28
CA PHE A 66 -7.04 24.06 -22.36
C PHE A 66 -6.09 25.13 -21.81
N GLY A 67 -4.80 25.08 -22.14
CA GLY A 67 -3.80 26.04 -21.64
C GLY A 67 -3.62 25.99 -20.12
N LEU A 68 -3.90 24.83 -19.50
CA LEU A 68 -3.83 24.65 -18.06
C LEU A 68 -2.40 24.33 -17.61
N GLY A 69 -2.06 24.74 -16.38
CA GLY A 69 -0.85 24.26 -15.71
C GLY A 69 -0.97 22.78 -15.30
N PRO A 70 0.14 22.10 -14.96
CA PRO A 70 0.15 20.66 -14.68
C PRO A 70 -0.85 20.21 -13.61
N ASN A 71 -0.98 20.94 -12.50
CA ASN A 71 -1.91 20.59 -11.42
C ASN A 71 -3.39 20.77 -11.86
N GLY A 72 -3.68 21.81 -12.64
CA GLY A 72 -5.03 22.04 -13.16
C GLY A 72 -5.42 21.00 -14.22
N ALA A 73 -4.48 20.64 -15.09
CA ALA A 73 -4.67 19.58 -16.07
C ALA A 73 -4.87 18.21 -15.41
N MET A 74 -4.15 17.92 -14.32
CA MET A 74 -4.33 16.70 -13.54
C MET A 74 -5.73 16.60 -12.93
N LEU A 75 -6.24 17.70 -12.39
CA LEU A 75 -7.60 17.79 -11.85
C LEU A 75 -8.64 17.52 -12.94
N TYR A 76 -8.47 18.17 -14.09
CA TYR A 76 -9.34 17.98 -15.25
C TYR A 76 -9.34 16.53 -15.74
N CYS A 77 -8.18 15.86 -15.79
CA CYS A 77 -8.12 14.44 -16.15
C CYS A 77 -8.96 13.56 -15.22
N MET A 78 -8.97 13.87 -13.92
CA MET A 78 -9.77 13.15 -12.92
C MET A 78 -11.27 13.44 -13.06
N GLU A 79 -11.65 14.68 -13.35
CA GLU A 79 -13.03 15.06 -13.66
C GLU A 79 -13.51 14.41 -14.96
N TYR A 80 -12.64 14.32 -15.96
CA TYR A 80 -12.93 13.65 -17.23
C TYR A 80 -13.11 12.14 -17.04
N LEU A 81 -12.28 11.50 -16.21
CA LEU A 81 -12.48 10.11 -15.80
C LEU A 81 -13.80 9.91 -15.05
N GLU A 82 -14.15 10.82 -14.12
CA GLU A 82 -15.43 10.78 -13.40
C GLU A 82 -16.61 10.84 -14.39
N ALA A 83 -16.56 11.76 -15.37
CA ALA A 83 -17.60 11.92 -16.37
C ALA A 83 -17.71 10.71 -17.31
N ASN A 84 -16.61 9.99 -17.54
CA ASN A 84 -16.54 8.82 -18.41
C ASN A 84 -16.31 7.52 -17.60
N ILE A 85 -16.88 7.42 -16.40
CA ILE A 85 -16.68 6.27 -15.52
C ILE A 85 -17.09 4.94 -16.17
N ASP A 86 -18.08 4.97 -17.05
CA ASP A 86 -18.55 3.80 -17.79
C ASP A 86 -17.42 3.13 -18.59
N TRP A 87 -16.50 3.90 -19.16
CA TRP A 87 -15.31 3.37 -19.84
C TRP A 87 -14.47 2.50 -18.89
N LEU A 88 -14.19 2.99 -17.68
CA LEU A 88 -13.41 2.24 -16.69
C LEU A 88 -14.14 0.98 -16.26
N LEU A 89 -15.45 1.05 -16.05
CA LEU A 89 -16.27 -0.10 -15.68
C LEU A 89 -16.30 -1.17 -16.78
N GLU A 90 -16.39 -0.76 -18.05
CA GLU A 90 -16.33 -1.67 -19.20
C GLU A 90 -14.98 -2.36 -19.34
N GLU A 91 -13.86 -1.64 -19.14
CA GLU A 91 -12.53 -2.24 -19.15
C GLU A 91 -12.35 -3.22 -17.97
N LEU A 92 -12.80 -2.85 -16.77
CA LEU A 92 -12.75 -3.73 -15.59
C LEU A 92 -13.62 -4.98 -15.76
N ALA A 93 -14.75 -4.90 -16.46
CA ALA A 93 -15.62 -6.04 -16.71
C ALA A 93 -15.00 -7.12 -17.60
N LYS A 94 -13.91 -6.80 -18.33
CA LYS A 94 -13.14 -7.77 -19.12
C LYS A 94 -12.21 -8.63 -18.27
N LEU A 95 -11.96 -8.25 -17.02
CA LEU A 95 -11.09 -8.97 -16.10
C LEU A 95 -11.82 -10.12 -15.43
N ASP A 96 -11.09 -11.20 -15.12
CA ASP A 96 -11.64 -12.31 -14.36
C ASP A 96 -11.99 -11.89 -12.93
N ASN A 97 -13.13 -12.36 -12.42
CA ASN A 97 -13.62 -12.05 -11.07
C ASN A 97 -12.68 -12.48 -9.92
N GLU A 98 -11.75 -13.39 -10.18
CA GLU A 98 -10.74 -13.85 -9.21
C GLU A 98 -9.48 -12.97 -9.19
N THR A 99 -9.38 -12.01 -10.12
CA THR A 99 -8.23 -11.11 -10.25
C THR A 99 -8.25 -10.03 -9.19
N TRP A 100 -7.12 -9.90 -8.48
CA TRP A 100 -6.90 -8.77 -7.59
C TRP A 100 -6.55 -7.52 -8.39
N VAL A 101 -7.26 -6.42 -8.16
CA VAL A 101 -7.05 -5.17 -8.91
C VAL A 101 -6.34 -4.13 -8.06
N VAL A 102 -5.21 -3.62 -8.54
CA VAL A 102 -4.45 -2.53 -7.91
C VAL A 102 -4.67 -1.25 -8.72
N PHE A 103 -5.27 -0.23 -8.10
CA PHE A 103 -5.43 1.09 -8.72
C PHE A 103 -4.28 2.01 -8.29
N ASP A 104 -3.37 2.36 -9.22
CA ASP A 104 -2.28 3.31 -8.98
C ASP A 104 -2.79 4.73 -9.29
N LEU A 105 -2.92 5.57 -8.25
CA LEU A 105 -3.44 6.94 -8.39
C LEU A 105 -2.33 7.97 -8.59
N PRO A 106 -2.66 9.14 -9.19
CA PRO A 106 -1.72 10.25 -9.27
C PRO A 106 -1.24 10.71 -7.90
N GLY A 107 -0.01 11.20 -7.85
CA GLY A 107 0.63 11.59 -6.59
C GLY A 107 0.12 12.86 -5.93
N GLN A 108 -0.74 13.65 -6.56
CA GLN A 108 -1.21 14.91 -6.00
C GLN A 108 -2.13 14.66 -4.80
N VAL A 109 -1.71 15.10 -3.62
CA VAL A 109 -2.40 14.83 -2.34
C VAL A 109 -3.79 15.47 -2.29
N GLU A 110 -3.99 16.56 -3.01
CA GLU A 110 -5.24 17.32 -3.12
C GLU A 110 -6.37 16.47 -3.71
N LEU A 111 -6.03 15.54 -4.61
CA LEU A 111 -7.00 14.61 -5.20
C LEU A 111 -7.60 13.67 -4.17
N SER A 112 -6.77 13.21 -3.22
CA SER A 112 -7.19 12.28 -2.16
C SER A 112 -7.82 12.95 -0.93
N THR A 113 -7.62 14.25 -0.75
CA THR A 113 -7.96 14.96 0.50
C THR A 113 -9.08 15.98 0.35
N ASN A 114 -9.21 16.60 -0.83
CA ASN A 114 -10.10 17.75 -1.01
C ASN A 114 -10.96 17.67 -2.27
N HIS A 115 -10.53 16.92 -3.29
CA HIS A 115 -11.31 16.80 -4.51
C HIS A 115 -12.39 15.71 -4.43
N GLU A 116 -13.58 15.99 -4.97
CA GLU A 116 -14.71 15.07 -4.91
C GLU A 116 -14.68 14.01 -6.04
N SER A 117 -13.97 14.26 -7.16
CA SER A 117 -13.98 13.33 -8.29
C SER A 117 -13.47 11.96 -7.93
N LEU A 118 -12.37 11.88 -7.18
CA LEU A 118 -11.84 10.59 -6.76
C LEU A 118 -12.85 9.85 -5.87
N LYS A 119 -13.47 10.56 -4.91
CA LYS A 119 -14.51 9.98 -4.05
C LYS A 119 -15.68 9.42 -4.86
N LYS A 120 -16.11 10.13 -5.90
CA LYS A 120 -17.21 9.67 -6.78
C LYS A 120 -16.80 8.49 -7.64
N VAL A 121 -15.58 8.47 -8.20
CA VAL A 121 -15.02 7.33 -8.93
C VAL A 121 -15.01 6.09 -8.04
N ILE A 122 -14.49 6.21 -6.81
CA ILE A 122 -14.46 5.13 -5.82
C ILE A 122 -15.87 4.65 -5.47
N LYS A 123 -16.81 5.58 -5.26
CA LYS A 123 -18.22 5.25 -4.98
C LYS A 123 -18.86 4.51 -6.16
N ALA A 124 -18.54 4.86 -7.39
CA ALA A 124 -19.01 4.15 -8.57
C ALA A 124 -18.44 2.73 -8.65
N LEU A 125 -17.13 2.56 -8.39
CA LEU A 125 -16.48 1.24 -8.33
C LEU A 125 -17.02 0.35 -7.21
N SER A 126 -17.39 0.94 -6.07
CA SER A 126 -17.93 0.22 -4.91
C SER A 126 -19.45 0.01 -4.98
N LYS A 127 -20.14 0.63 -5.95
CA LYS A 127 -21.61 0.56 -6.08
C LYS A 127 -22.04 -0.86 -6.46
N ASN A 128 -23.19 -1.30 -5.94
CA ASN A 128 -23.79 -2.60 -6.25
C ASN A 128 -22.85 -3.79 -6.00
N ASP A 129 -21.93 -3.66 -5.05
CA ASP A 129 -20.92 -4.68 -4.72
C ASP A 129 -20.04 -5.09 -5.93
N LEU A 130 -19.78 -4.17 -6.87
CA LEU A 130 -18.88 -4.41 -8.00
C LEU A 130 -17.47 -4.75 -7.51
N PHE A 131 -16.92 -3.97 -6.59
CA PHE A 131 -15.62 -4.22 -5.97
C PHE A 131 -15.67 -4.05 -4.46
N ARG A 132 -14.88 -4.88 -3.75
CA ARG A 132 -14.48 -4.61 -2.37
C ARG A 132 -13.09 -4.00 -2.36
N LEU A 133 -13.01 -2.73 -1.96
CA LEU A 133 -11.80 -1.94 -2.03
C LEU A 133 -11.29 -1.58 -0.63
N ALA A 134 -9.98 -1.58 -0.48
CA ALA A 134 -9.27 -0.92 0.62
C ALA A 134 -8.32 0.12 0.05
N ALA A 135 -8.05 1.19 0.79
CA ALA A 135 -7.07 2.19 0.41
C ALA A 135 -5.76 1.96 1.16
N VAL A 136 -4.66 1.92 0.42
CA VAL A 136 -3.29 1.82 0.94
C VAL A 136 -2.63 3.17 0.76
N ASN A 137 -2.45 3.88 1.87
CA ASN A 137 -1.88 5.23 1.88
C ASN A 137 -0.41 5.18 2.23
N LEU A 138 0.44 5.36 1.23
CA LEU A 138 1.89 5.39 1.39
C LEU A 138 2.35 6.78 1.83
N CYS A 139 3.07 6.82 2.95
CA CYS A 139 3.73 7.99 3.49
C CYS A 139 5.23 7.69 3.58
N ASP A 140 6.08 8.58 3.09
CA ASP A 140 7.53 8.39 3.16
C ASP A 140 8.00 8.38 4.62
N ALA A 141 8.76 7.37 5.03
CA ALA A 141 9.29 7.27 6.39
C ALA A 141 10.17 8.47 6.78
N HIS A 142 10.74 9.21 5.82
CA HIS A 142 11.46 10.46 6.11
C HIS A 142 10.63 11.47 6.91
N TYR A 143 9.29 11.45 6.82
CA TYR A 143 8.47 12.39 7.57
C TYR A 143 8.48 12.16 9.08
N VAL A 144 8.86 10.97 9.57
CA VAL A 144 8.92 10.69 11.01
C VAL A 144 10.15 11.28 11.69
N THR A 145 11.16 11.71 10.91
CA THR A 145 12.41 12.28 11.44
C THR A 145 12.27 13.73 11.91
N ASP A 146 11.09 14.34 11.77
CA ASP A 146 10.80 15.69 12.22
C ASP A 146 9.38 15.73 12.81
N ALA A 147 9.26 16.23 14.04
CA ALA A 147 8.00 16.22 14.78
C ALA A 147 6.87 16.97 14.05
N ALA A 148 7.16 18.11 13.42
CA ALA A 148 6.14 18.89 12.73
C ALA A 148 5.72 18.25 11.40
N LYS A 149 6.66 17.65 10.66
CA LYS A 149 6.33 16.85 9.47
C LYS A 149 5.47 15.64 9.84
N TYR A 150 5.83 14.94 10.92
CA TYR A 150 5.06 13.79 11.39
C TYR A 150 3.62 14.17 11.76
N ILE A 151 3.42 15.22 12.57
CA ILE A 151 2.07 15.74 12.90
C ILE A 151 1.28 16.11 11.64
N SER A 152 1.95 16.69 10.64
CA SER A 152 1.31 17.04 9.37
C SER A 152 0.85 15.80 8.59
N VAL A 153 1.66 14.73 8.58
CA VAL A 153 1.30 13.44 7.95
C VAL A 153 0.13 12.77 8.68
N LEU A 154 0.10 12.85 10.01
CA LEU A 154 -1.02 12.32 10.80
C LEU A 154 -2.34 13.03 10.44
N LEU A 155 -2.32 14.37 10.39
CA LEU A 155 -3.49 15.16 10.01
C LEU A 155 -3.95 14.87 8.58
N LEU A 156 -2.99 14.77 7.65
CA LEU A 156 -3.26 14.46 6.25
C LEU A 156 -3.88 13.07 6.10
N SER A 157 -3.32 12.07 6.80
CA SER A 157 -3.83 10.69 6.78
C SER A 157 -5.25 10.61 7.33
N LEU A 158 -5.52 11.27 8.46
CA LEU A 158 -6.86 11.35 9.04
C LEU A 158 -7.84 12.01 8.07
N ARG A 159 -7.44 13.11 7.42
CA ARG A 159 -8.27 13.80 6.42
C ARG A 159 -8.59 12.89 5.22
N THR A 160 -7.61 12.18 4.69
CA THR A 160 -7.78 11.26 3.57
C THR A 160 -8.72 10.10 3.93
N MET A 161 -8.58 9.54 5.13
CA MET A 161 -9.47 8.49 5.64
C MET A 161 -10.93 8.95 5.64
N LEU A 162 -11.19 10.15 6.15
CA LEU A 162 -12.53 10.74 6.20
C LEU A 162 -13.07 11.07 4.80
N GLN A 163 -12.20 11.50 3.87
CA GLN A 163 -12.61 11.87 2.52
C GLN A 163 -13.01 10.65 1.68
N LEU A 164 -12.21 9.58 1.72
CA LEU A 164 -12.38 8.41 0.87
C LEU A 164 -13.41 7.39 1.39
N GLU A 165 -13.68 7.38 2.70
CA GLU A 165 -14.70 6.51 3.32
C GLU A 165 -14.48 5.00 3.04
N LEU A 166 -13.22 4.56 2.90
CA LEU A 166 -12.82 3.17 2.67
C LEU A 166 -12.08 2.59 3.89
N PRO A 167 -12.04 1.24 4.05
CA PRO A 167 -11.04 0.60 4.89
C PRO A 167 -9.65 1.09 4.50
N HIS A 168 -8.94 1.70 5.43
CA HIS A 168 -7.71 2.44 5.15
C HIS A 168 -6.55 1.84 5.91
N ILE A 169 -5.43 1.61 5.22
CA ILE A 169 -4.18 1.15 5.79
C ILE A 169 -3.14 2.21 5.47
N ASN A 170 -2.71 2.97 6.48
CA ASN A 170 -1.58 3.88 6.30
C ASN A 170 -0.29 3.11 6.44
N VAL A 171 0.70 3.47 5.63
CA VAL A 171 1.94 2.72 5.51
C VAL A 171 3.11 3.70 5.45
N LEU A 172 4.07 3.53 6.35
CA LEU A 172 5.38 4.18 6.28
C LEU A 172 6.26 3.40 5.29
N SER A 173 6.43 3.96 4.09
CA SER A 173 7.24 3.38 3.03
C SER A 173 8.70 3.78 3.15
N LYS A 174 9.58 3.02 2.47
CA LYS A 174 11.03 3.25 2.42
C LYS A 174 11.69 3.20 3.81
N ILE A 175 11.20 2.30 4.67
CA ILE A 175 11.75 2.15 6.01
C ILE A 175 13.25 1.75 5.98
N ASP A 176 13.66 1.10 4.90
CA ASP A 176 15.04 0.73 4.59
C ASP A 176 15.99 1.94 4.44
N LEU A 177 15.47 3.11 4.07
CA LEU A 177 16.25 4.35 3.95
C LEU A 177 16.33 5.15 5.25
N LEU A 178 15.56 4.76 6.28
CA LEU A 178 15.41 5.58 7.48
C LEU A 178 16.74 5.78 8.21
N SER A 179 17.60 4.76 8.25
CA SER A 179 18.95 4.84 8.84
C SER A 179 19.85 5.90 8.20
N GLN A 180 19.56 6.32 6.96
CA GLN A 180 20.34 7.35 6.25
C GLN A 180 19.96 8.78 6.68
N PHE A 181 18.80 8.95 7.31
CA PHE A 181 18.27 10.27 7.68
C PHE A 181 18.61 10.67 9.13
N GLY A 182 19.19 9.77 9.92
CA GLY A 182 19.60 9.99 11.31
C GLY A 182 18.94 9.02 12.28
N GLU A 183 19.27 9.17 13.56
CA GLU A 183 18.59 8.46 14.65
C GLU A 183 17.21 9.07 14.87
N LEU A 184 16.21 8.22 15.13
CA LEU A 184 14.89 8.66 15.54
C LEU A 184 14.90 9.08 17.02
N ASP A 185 14.12 10.11 17.37
CA ASP A 185 13.95 10.53 18.76
C ASP A 185 13.22 9.47 19.60
N PHE A 186 12.40 8.63 18.96
CA PHE A 186 11.65 7.54 19.59
C PHE A 186 11.76 6.23 18.79
N ASN A 187 11.41 5.11 19.41
CA ASN A 187 11.32 3.83 18.71
C ASN A 187 10.26 3.87 17.61
N LEU A 188 10.39 2.99 16.61
CA LEU A 188 9.47 2.95 15.49
C LEU A 188 8.02 2.65 15.93
N ASP A 189 7.85 1.82 16.97
CA ASP A 189 6.57 1.53 17.64
C ASP A 189 5.79 2.81 17.99
N TYR A 190 6.50 3.86 18.44
CA TYR A 190 5.90 5.14 18.82
C TYR A 190 5.18 5.81 17.65
N TYR A 191 5.80 5.79 16.47
CA TYR A 191 5.27 6.41 15.26
C TYR A 191 4.23 5.52 14.57
N THR A 192 4.42 4.20 14.57
CA THR A 192 3.47 3.27 13.93
C THR A 192 2.15 3.18 14.70
N GLU A 193 2.20 3.15 16.03
CA GLU A 193 1.01 3.05 16.87
C GLU A 193 0.42 4.42 17.23
N VAL A 194 1.06 5.51 16.79
CA VAL A 194 0.67 6.90 17.12
C VAL A 194 0.46 7.03 18.63
N GLN A 195 1.51 6.72 19.39
CA GLN A 195 1.50 6.79 20.86
C GLN A 195 1.37 8.25 21.34
N ASN A 196 1.64 8.51 22.63
CA ASN A 196 1.33 9.80 23.22
C ASN A 196 2.10 10.98 22.55
N LEU A 197 1.43 11.70 21.65
CA LEU A 197 1.93 12.83 20.89
C LEU A 197 2.35 14.03 21.76
N ALA A 198 1.97 14.06 23.04
CA ALA A 198 2.47 15.06 23.99
C ALA A 198 4.01 15.05 24.06
N TYR A 199 4.66 13.91 23.86
CA TYR A 199 6.12 13.81 23.86
C TYR A 199 6.79 14.56 22.69
N LEU A 200 6.04 14.91 21.64
CA LEU A 200 6.56 15.71 20.53
C LEU A 200 6.76 17.18 20.90
N GLU A 201 6.18 17.65 22.02
CA GLU A 201 6.28 19.06 22.42
C GLU A 201 7.76 19.47 22.56
N ASP A 202 8.58 18.65 23.22
CA ASP A 202 10.00 18.92 23.46
C ASP A 202 10.83 19.04 22.17
N LEU A 203 10.37 18.41 21.09
CA LEU A 203 11.02 18.43 19.77
C LEU A 203 10.61 19.63 18.91
N LEU A 204 9.56 20.35 19.31
CA LEU A 204 9.07 21.52 18.58
C LEU A 204 9.76 22.82 19.05
N PRO A 205 9.79 23.87 18.20
CA PRO A 205 10.35 25.16 18.58
C PRO A 205 9.58 25.82 19.74
N GLN A 206 10.15 25.74 20.95
CA GLN A 206 9.52 26.18 22.18
C GLN A 206 9.10 27.65 22.18
N GLY A 207 7.98 27.96 22.83
CA GLY A 207 7.46 29.32 22.97
C GLY A 207 6.92 29.96 21.67
N THR A 208 6.82 29.19 20.59
CA THR A 208 6.30 29.70 19.31
C THR A 208 4.81 29.41 19.14
N LYS A 209 4.11 30.28 18.40
CA LYS A 209 2.74 30.00 17.94
C LYS A 209 2.66 28.73 17.08
N PHE A 210 3.76 28.39 16.40
CA PHE A 210 3.86 27.20 15.58
C PHE A 210 3.84 25.91 16.41
N ALA A 211 4.61 25.85 17.51
CA ALA A 211 4.56 24.72 18.43
C ALA A 211 3.17 24.58 19.06
N ALA A 212 2.59 25.68 19.53
CA ALA A 212 1.23 25.67 20.09
C ALA A 212 0.19 25.16 19.09
N LEU A 213 0.28 25.53 17.81
CA LEU A 213 -0.61 25.02 16.76
C LEU A 213 -0.42 23.51 16.53
N ASN A 214 0.82 23.05 16.41
CA ASN A 214 1.13 21.63 16.21
C ASN A 214 0.59 20.78 17.38
N MET A 215 0.75 21.24 18.62
CA MET A 215 0.21 20.53 19.78
C MET A 215 -1.31 20.48 19.78
N ARG A 216 -2.01 21.55 19.36
CA ARG A 216 -3.49 21.49 19.19
C ARG A 216 -3.92 20.51 18.10
N ILE A 217 -3.15 20.40 17.02
CA ILE A 217 -3.41 19.40 15.98
C ILE A 217 -3.17 18.00 16.53
N ALA A 218 -2.09 17.79 17.28
CA ALA A 218 -1.78 16.52 17.93
C ALA A 218 -2.87 16.08 18.91
N GLU A 219 -3.34 17.00 19.78
CA GLU A 219 -4.48 16.76 20.69
C GLU A 219 -5.73 16.28 19.91
N LEU A 220 -6.08 16.99 18.82
CA LEU A 220 -7.22 16.61 17.98
C LEU A 220 -7.08 15.22 17.38
N ILE A 221 -5.87 14.81 17.00
CA ILE A 221 -5.61 13.48 16.44
C ILE A 221 -5.71 12.40 17.52
N GLN A 222 -5.23 12.69 18.74
CA GLN A 222 -5.33 11.77 19.87
C GLN A 222 -6.78 11.53 20.31
N ASP A 223 -7.63 12.54 20.22
CA ASP A 223 -9.07 12.41 20.51
C ASP A 223 -9.78 11.45 19.54
N PHE A 224 -9.21 11.23 18.35
CA PHE A 224 -9.75 10.35 17.31
C PHE A 224 -8.69 9.35 16.84
N PRO A 225 -8.34 8.32 17.66
CA PRO A 225 -7.25 7.39 17.40
C PRO A 225 -7.63 6.34 16.32
N TYR A 226 -7.92 6.82 15.10
CA TYR A 226 -8.15 6.01 13.91
C TYR A 226 -6.88 5.83 13.08
N VAL A 227 -5.87 6.70 13.29
CA VAL A 227 -4.63 6.69 12.53
C VAL A 227 -3.64 5.74 13.18
N GLY A 228 -3.21 4.74 12.43
CA GLY A 228 -2.04 3.91 12.70
C GLY A 228 -1.32 3.65 11.39
N PHE A 229 -0.05 3.26 11.48
CA PHE A 229 0.78 2.96 10.33
C PHE A 229 1.37 1.56 10.40
N GLU A 230 1.50 0.97 9.23
CA GLU A 230 2.29 -0.24 9.00
C GLU A 230 3.61 0.12 8.33
N THR A 231 4.63 -0.70 8.49
CA THR A 231 5.94 -0.46 7.88
C THR A 231 6.06 -1.19 6.54
N LEU A 232 6.75 -0.56 5.58
CA LEU A 232 6.98 -1.15 4.27
C LEU A 232 8.41 -0.91 3.76
N ALA A 233 9.14 -2.00 3.54
CA ALA A 233 10.28 -2.08 2.64
C ALA A 233 9.85 -2.91 1.41
N VAL A 234 9.81 -2.32 0.22
CA VAL A 234 9.30 -3.01 -0.99
C VAL A 234 10.25 -4.13 -1.44
N GLU A 235 11.54 -3.99 -1.17
CA GLU A 235 12.55 -5.01 -1.47
C GLU A 235 12.48 -6.22 -0.53
N ASP A 236 11.84 -6.06 0.64
CA ASP A 236 11.65 -7.13 1.60
C ASP A 236 10.35 -7.90 1.33
N ARG A 237 10.51 -9.19 1.04
CA ARG A 237 9.42 -10.12 0.78
C ARG A 237 8.49 -10.24 2.00
N ASP A 238 9.04 -10.29 3.21
CA ASP A 238 8.24 -10.52 4.41
C ASP A 238 7.40 -9.29 4.76
N SER A 239 7.99 -8.09 4.63
CA SER A 239 7.26 -6.82 4.69
C SER A 239 6.10 -6.76 3.69
N MET A 240 6.32 -7.14 2.43
CA MET A 240 5.27 -7.14 1.40
C MET A 240 4.18 -8.19 1.68
N LEU A 241 4.56 -9.39 2.16
CA LEU A 241 3.61 -10.45 2.55
C LEU A 241 2.75 -10.02 3.75
N ARG A 242 3.34 -9.35 4.74
CA ARG A 242 2.62 -8.82 5.90
C ARG A 242 1.57 -7.80 5.47
N LEU A 243 1.97 -6.82 4.66
CA LEU A 243 1.04 -5.80 4.15
C LEU A 243 -0.07 -6.43 3.29
N MET A 244 0.25 -7.39 2.42
CA MET A 244 -0.77 -8.13 1.66
C MET A 244 -1.83 -8.77 2.56
N ARG A 245 -1.41 -9.47 3.62
CA ARG A 245 -2.34 -10.11 4.56
C ARG A 245 -3.24 -9.10 5.28
N LEU A 246 -2.70 -7.93 5.61
CA LEU A 246 -3.47 -6.85 6.23
C LEU A 246 -4.52 -6.28 5.26
N VAL A 247 -4.15 -6.07 4.00
CA VAL A 247 -5.08 -5.62 2.95
C VAL A 247 -6.14 -6.69 2.66
N ASP A 248 -5.77 -7.97 2.60
CA ASP A 248 -6.70 -9.08 2.45
C ASP A 248 -7.70 -9.13 3.62
N ARG A 249 -7.22 -8.95 4.85
CA ARG A 249 -8.06 -8.87 6.05
C ARG A 249 -9.01 -7.67 6.01
N ALA A 250 -8.52 -6.50 5.61
CA ALA A 250 -9.32 -5.27 5.54
C ALA A 250 -10.43 -5.36 4.47
N THR A 251 -10.14 -6.01 3.34
CA THR A 251 -11.11 -6.25 2.26
C THR A 251 -12.02 -7.47 2.52
N GLY A 252 -11.62 -8.34 3.45
CA GLY A 252 -12.28 -9.63 3.71
C GLY A 252 -12.01 -10.67 2.63
N CYS A 253 -10.92 -10.52 1.86
CA CYS A 253 -10.50 -11.47 0.85
C CYS A 253 -9.85 -12.69 1.51
N ILE A 254 -10.26 -13.90 1.10
CA ILE A 254 -9.63 -15.14 1.53
C ILE A 254 -9.10 -15.85 0.30
N PHE A 255 -7.79 -15.79 0.10
CA PHE A 255 -7.12 -16.51 -0.98
C PHE A 255 -6.74 -17.92 -0.52
N VAL A 256 -7.15 -18.90 -1.33
CA VAL A 256 -6.76 -20.31 -1.19
C VAL A 256 -5.91 -20.65 -2.41
N PRO A 257 -4.59 -20.83 -2.25
CA PRO A 257 -3.75 -21.28 -3.35
C PRO A 257 -4.30 -22.61 -3.89
N GLN A 258 -4.35 -22.76 -5.21
CA GLN A 258 -4.61 -24.07 -5.79
C GLN A 258 -3.39 -24.95 -5.49
N SER A 259 -3.57 -25.95 -4.64
CA SER A 259 -2.52 -26.94 -4.38
C SER A 259 -2.15 -27.64 -5.68
N GLU A 260 -0.85 -27.79 -5.95
CA GLU A 260 -0.39 -28.78 -6.93
C GLU A 260 -1.05 -30.14 -6.63
N PRO A 261 -1.45 -30.91 -7.65
CA PRO A 261 -2.07 -32.20 -7.44
C PRO A 261 -1.11 -33.09 -6.65
N SER A 262 -1.46 -33.37 -5.40
CA SER A 262 -0.75 -34.35 -4.59
C SER A 262 -0.87 -35.71 -5.28
N PRO A 263 0.16 -36.58 -5.29
CA PRO A 263 0.00 -37.93 -5.80
C PRO A 263 -1.06 -38.65 -4.96
N GLU A 264 -2.08 -39.18 -5.64
CA GLU A 264 -3.27 -39.77 -5.03
C GLU A 264 -2.93 -40.85 -3.98
N PRO A 265 -3.55 -40.85 -2.79
CA PRO A 265 -3.67 -42.07 -2.02
C PRO A 265 -4.85 -42.88 -2.57
N SER A 266 -4.57 -44.11 -2.97
CA SER A 266 -5.57 -45.10 -3.35
C SER A 266 -6.59 -45.34 -2.24
N SER A 267 -7.87 -45.01 -2.46
CA SER A 267 -9.08 -45.83 -2.19
C SER A 267 -10.34 -45.00 -1.88
N GLU A 268 -11.40 -45.35 -2.63
CA GLU A 268 -12.83 -45.32 -2.33
C GLU A 268 -13.62 -43.99 -2.14
N SER A 269 -14.32 -43.64 -3.24
CA SER A 269 -15.69 -43.11 -3.33
C SER A 269 -16.14 -41.97 -2.40
N THR A 270 -15.98 -40.74 -2.88
CA THR A 270 -16.96 -39.65 -2.67
C THR A 270 -16.90 -38.67 -3.86
N PRO A 271 -18.00 -38.00 -4.25
CA PRO A 271 -18.00 -37.12 -5.42
C PRO A 271 -17.15 -35.87 -5.16
N SER A 272 -16.29 -35.53 -6.11
CA SER A 272 -15.35 -34.40 -6.06
C SER A 272 -16.06 -33.05 -6.23
N THR A 273 -16.80 -32.63 -5.21
CA THR A 273 -17.16 -31.21 -5.07
C THR A 273 -16.11 -30.56 -4.19
N ARG A 274 -15.34 -29.65 -4.80
CA ARG A 274 -14.41 -28.66 -4.20
C ARG A 274 -14.53 -28.59 -2.67
N ARG A 275 -13.75 -29.40 -1.95
CA ARG A 275 -13.50 -29.13 -0.53
C ARG A 275 -12.42 -28.04 -0.52
N PRO A 276 -12.73 -26.79 -0.13
CA PRO A 276 -11.68 -25.82 0.06
C PRO A 276 -10.75 -26.36 1.14
N ASN A 277 -9.44 -26.25 0.92
CA ASN A 277 -8.44 -26.77 1.84
C ASN A 277 -8.59 -26.03 3.17
N ILE A 278 -9.26 -26.64 4.14
CA ILE A 278 -9.54 -26.05 5.45
C ILE A 278 -8.23 -25.57 6.09
N TYR A 279 -7.12 -26.27 5.85
CA TYR A 279 -5.80 -25.87 6.29
C TYR A 279 -5.37 -24.51 5.70
N SER A 280 -5.51 -24.28 4.38
CA SER A 280 -5.14 -22.99 3.79
C SER A 280 -6.11 -21.88 4.20
N LEU A 281 -7.39 -22.18 4.39
CA LEU A 281 -8.37 -21.25 4.95
C LEU A 281 -7.98 -20.81 6.37
N PHE A 282 -7.55 -21.75 7.23
CA PHE A 282 -7.06 -21.43 8.56
C PHE A 282 -5.70 -20.73 8.53
N THR A 283 -4.79 -21.04 7.60
CA THR A 283 -3.52 -20.31 7.48
C THR A 283 -3.71 -18.88 6.98
N SER A 284 -4.62 -18.66 6.03
CA SER A 284 -4.93 -17.34 5.48
C SER A 284 -5.78 -16.48 6.43
N ALA A 285 -6.71 -17.07 7.20
CA ALA A 285 -7.63 -16.33 8.08
C ALA A 285 -7.25 -16.35 9.57
N ALA A 286 -6.51 -17.35 10.05
CA ALA A 286 -6.21 -17.61 11.46
C ALA A 286 -4.73 -17.98 11.73
N GLY A 287 -3.86 -17.92 10.72
CA GLY A 287 -2.44 -18.15 10.91
C GLY A 287 -1.86 -17.01 11.75
N SER A 288 -1.63 -17.27 13.04
CA SER A 288 -0.65 -16.50 13.81
C SER A 288 0.63 -16.44 12.99
N ILE A 289 1.16 -15.24 12.77
CA ILE A 289 2.40 -14.95 12.05
C ILE A 289 3.44 -16.04 12.38
N PRO A 290 3.75 -16.98 11.48
CA PRO A 290 4.74 -18.01 11.76
C PRO A 290 6.11 -17.34 11.72
N GLY A 291 6.70 -17.15 12.89
CA GLY A 291 7.97 -16.43 13.08
C GLY A 291 7.72 -15.08 13.76
N GLY A 292 8.13 -14.96 15.01
CA GLY A 292 8.25 -13.68 15.72
C GLY A 292 9.42 -12.84 15.18
N ALA A 293 9.41 -12.62 13.86
CA ALA A 293 10.37 -11.84 13.08
C ALA A 293 9.65 -10.77 12.24
N GLY A 294 8.52 -10.26 12.75
CA GLY A 294 7.65 -9.29 12.07
C GLY A 294 6.95 -8.32 13.02
N ASN A 295 7.45 -8.19 14.25
CA ASN A 295 7.08 -7.11 15.15
C ASN A 295 7.75 -5.82 14.65
N VAL A 296 7.17 -4.64 14.88
CA VAL A 296 7.80 -3.37 14.47
C VAL A 296 9.20 -3.21 15.09
N ARG A 297 9.43 -3.86 16.23
CA ARG A 297 10.76 -4.04 16.84
C ARG A 297 11.76 -4.83 16.00
N ASP A 298 11.32 -5.88 15.32
CA ASP A 298 12.18 -6.68 14.44
C ASP A 298 12.52 -5.85 13.18
N VAL A 299 11.57 -5.04 12.70
CA VAL A 299 11.79 -4.08 11.61
C VAL A 299 12.79 -3.00 12.04
N GLN A 300 12.66 -2.48 13.26
CA GLN A 300 13.63 -1.55 13.83
C GLN A 300 15.02 -2.18 13.97
N GLU A 301 15.13 -3.40 14.49
CA GLU A 301 16.41 -4.11 14.58
C GLU A 301 17.03 -4.33 13.20
N ARG A 302 16.25 -4.80 12.23
CA ARG A 302 16.70 -5.09 10.85
C ARG A 302 17.15 -3.85 10.08
N TRP A 303 16.45 -2.73 10.21
CA TRP A 303 16.63 -1.56 9.33
C TRP A 303 17.26 -0.34 10.01
N LEU A 304 17.24 -0.27 11.34
CA LEU A 304 17.81 0.83 12.11
C LEU A 304 18.99 0.37 12.95
N ASP A 305 18.79 -0.55 13.90
CA ASP A 305 19.76 -0.81 14.96
C ASP A 305 20.95 -1.68 14.49
N ALA A 306 20.69 -2.71 13.67
CA ALA A 306 21.68 -3.72 13.27
C ALA A 306 21.74 -3.94 11.74
N LYS A 307 21.48 -2.89 10.96
CA LYS A 307 21.36 -2.97 9.49
C LYS A 307 22.56 -3.64 8.81
N ASP A 308 23.78 -3.21 9.13
CA ASP A 308 25.00 -3.73 8.50
C ASP A 308 25.23 -5.22 8.80
N GLU A 309 24.88 -5.67 10.01
CA GLU A 309 25.01 -7.07 10.42
C GLU A 309 24.03 -7.97 9.67
N TRP A 310 22.79 -7.51 9.53
CA TRP A 310 21.75 -8.21 8.78
C TRP A 310 22.06 -8.27 7.28
N ASP A 311 22.52 -7.16 6.68
CA ASP A 311 22.90 -7.11 5.28
C ASP A 311 24.09 -8.04 4.99
N ALA A 312 25.07 -8.12 5.89
CA ALA A 312 26.19 -9.06 5.79
C ALA A 312 25.73 -10.53 5.91
N HIS A 313 24.83 -10.82 6.85
CA HIS A 313 24.28 -12.16 7.03
C HIS A 313 23.47 -12.61 5.81
N GLU A 314 22.62 -11.75 5.24
CA GLU A 314 21.89 -12.04 4.00
C GLU A 314 22.81 -12.29 2.81
N LEU A 315 23.87 -11.48 2.67
CA LEU A 315 24.85 -11.67 1.61
C LEU A 315 25.55 -13.02 1.75
N GLU A 316 25.93 -13.42 2.97
CA GLU A 316 26.48 -14.75 3.24
C GLU A 316 25.49 -15.86 2.87
N GLN A 317 24.21 -15.72 3.20
CA GLN A 317 23.19 -16.70 2.86
C GLN A 317 23.02 -16.84 1.34
N ARG A 318 22.89 -15.72 0.61
CA ARG A 318 22.83 -15.74 -0.86
C ARG A 318 24.07 -16.38 -1.48
N GLN A 319 25.26 -16.07 -0.96
CA GLN A 319 26.50 -16.70 -1.41
C GLN A 319 26.56 -18.21 -1.13
N ARG A 320 25.98 -18.66 0.00
CA ARG A 320 25.86 -20.09 0.32
C ARG A 320 24.88 -20.78 -0.61
N GLU A 321 23.73 -20.19 -0.88
CA GLU A 321 22.72 -20.72 -1.81
C GLU A 321 23.27 -20.84 -3.24
N VAL A 322 23.93 -19.79 -3.75
CA VAL A 322 24.58 -19.81 -5.07
C VAL A 322 25.65 -20.89 -5.13
N ARG A 323 26.45 -21.07 -4.07
CA ARG A 323 27.46 -22.15 -3.99
C ARG A 323 26.84 -23.54 -3.99
N ILE A 324 25.67 -23.72 -3.38
CA ILE A 324 24.95 -24.99 -3.38
C ILE A 324 24.41 -25.30 -4.78
N LEU A 325 23.87 -24.30 -5.48
CA LEU A 325 23.35 -24.43 -6.85
C LEU A 325 24.45 -24.65 -7.91
N GLN A 326 25.68 -24.20 -7.65
CA GLN A 326 26.83 -24.36 -8.54
C GLN A 326 27.65 -25.64 -8.30
N ARG A 327 27.28 -26.48 -7.33
CA ARG A 327 27.93 -27.79 -7.19
C ARG A 327 27.54 -28.68 -8.38
N PRO A 328 28.51 -29.18 -9.17
CA PRO A 328 28.21 -30.19 -10.19
C PRO A 328 27.71 -31.45 -9.49
N GLN A 329 26.62 -32.03 -10.00
CA GLN A 329 26.19 -33.39 -9.66
C GLN A 329 27.26 -34.40 -10.06
#